data_AF-A0A354BM53-F1
#
_entry.id   AF-A0A354BM53-F1
#
_cell.length_a   1.000
_cell.length_b   1.000
_cell.length_c   1.000
_cell.angle_alpha   90.00
_cell.angle_beta   90.00
_cell.angle_gamma   90.00
#
_symmetry.space_group_name_H-M   'P 1'
#
loop_
_entity.id
_entity.type
_entity.pdbx_description
1 polymer ?
#
loop_
_entity_poly.entity_id
_entity_poly.type
_entity_poly.pdbx_seq_one_letter_code
_entity_poly.pdbx_strand_id
1 'polypeptide(L)'
;MQTHRGDLPYGIRWRRAYALCVGLLGLVVFLNGCSGKRLAANVLGDLLTGDAEIFASDDDPEFIREALPFGLKTLEGLLTSSPNHRGLLLSAAKGFTTYAYLLQEEADRWEAQDRSRARLLRTRVKRLYLRARGYSFRGLE
;
A
#
# COMPACT_ATOMS: atom_id res chain seq x y z
N MET A 1 -63.03 16.19 33.96
CA MET A 1 -61.91 15.93 34.89
C MET A 1 -60.64 15.84 34.06
N GLN A 2 -59.69 16.71 34.35
CA GLN A 2 -58.58 17.13 33.49
C GLN A 2 -57.54 16.04 33.23
N THR A 3 -57.06 16.00 31.99
CA THR A 3 -55.89 15.23 31.55
C THR A 3 -54.61 15.93 32.03
N HIS A 4 -53.96 15.40 33.07
CA HIS A 4 -52.62 15.82 33.46
C HIS A 4 -51.59 15.24 32.48
N ARG A 5 -51.30 16.02 31.43
CA ARG A 5 -50.16 15.78 30.54
C ARG A 5 -48.91 16.21 31.32
N GLY A 6 -48.14 15.23 31.80
CA GLY A 6 -46.87 15.46 32.48
C GLY A 6 -45.85 16.00 31.49
N ASP A 7 -45.79 17.31 31.35
CA ASP A 7 -44.75 18.01 30.59
C ASP A 7 -43.43 17.86 31.35
N LEU A 8 -42.68 16.81 31.01
CA LEU A 8 -41.30 16.64 31.43
C LEU A 8 -40.51 17.88 30.99
N PRO A 9 -39.73 18.52 31.89
CA PRO A 9 -39.10 19.80 31.62
C PRO A 9 -38.19 19.66 30.39
N TYR A 10 -38.46 20.51 29.40
CA TYR A 10 -37.78 20.66 28.12
C TYR A 10 -36.24 20.55 28.21
N GLY A 11 -35.65 20.98 29.34
CA GLY A 11 -34.21 20.87 29.60
C GLY A 11 -33.66 19.45 29.76
N ILE A 12 -34.45 18.47 30.25
CA ILE A 12 -33.97 17.09 30.44
C ILE A 12 -33.89 16.35 29.10
N ARG A 13 -34.86 16.58 28.20
CA ARG A 13 -34.87 15.98 26.85
C ARG A 13 -33.71 16.51 26.01
N TRP A 14 -33.41 17.80 26.13
CA TRP A 14 -32.33 18.45 25.38
C TRP A 14 -30.93 18.04 25.87
N ARG A 15 -30.73 17.91 27.19
CA ARG A 15 -29.48 17.39 27.76
C ARG A 15 -29.20 15.94 27.35
N ARG A 16 -30.23 15.09 27.29
CA ARG A 16 -30.10 13.70 26.84
C ARG A 16 -29.82 13.62 25.34
N ALA A 17 -30.48 14.44 24.52
CA ALA A 17 -30.19 14.54 23.10
C ALA A 17 -28.76 15.04 22.83
N TYR A 18 -28.32 16.05 23.56
CA TYR A 18 -26.96 16.59 23.44
C TYR A 18 -25.89 15.58 23.87
N ALA A 19 -26.11 14.88 24.99
CA ALA A 19 -25.21 13.81 25.44
C ALA A 19 -25.15 12.64 24.46
N LEU A 20 -26.29 12.28 23.83
CA LEU A 20 -26.32 11.27 22.77
C LEU A 20 -25.59 11.73 21.52
N CYS A 21 -25.79 12.96 21.06
CA CYS A 21 -25.07 13.51 19.91
C CYS A 21 -23.56 13.62 20.16
N VAL A 22 -23.14 14.07 21.35
CA VAL A 22 -21.71 14.14 21.72
C VAL A 22 -21.10 12.75 21.86
N GLY A 23 -21.83 11.79 22.44
CA GLY A 23 -21.40 10.39 22.51
C GLY A 23 -21.25 9.74 21.14
N LEU A 24 -22.18 10.02 20.22
CA LEU A 24 -22.17 9.49 18.86
C LEU A 24 -21.07 10.15 18.00
N LEU A 25 -20.84 11.46 18.17
CA LEU A 25 -19.72 12.17 17.54
C LEU A 25 -18.36 11.66 18.08
N GLY A 26 -18.26 11.44 19.38
CA GLY A 26 -17.08 10.83 20.01
C GLY A 26 -16.81 9.43 19.46
N LEU A 27 -17.85 8.59 19.32
CA LEU A 27 -17.74 7.25 18.75
C LEU A 27 -17.25 7.27 17.29
N VAL A 28 -17.75 8.20 16.47
CA VAL A 28 -17.29 8.37 15.08
C VAL A 28 -15.83 8.79 15.03
N VAL A 29 -15.38 9.69 15.90
CA VAL A 29 -13.96 10.11 15.97
C VAL A 29 -13.07 8.96 16.42
N PHE A 30 -13.51 8.17 17.41
CA PHE A 30 -12.78 6.98 17.87
C PHE A 30 -12.69 5.88 16.80
N LEU A 31 -13.75 5.69 16.00
CA LEU A 31 -13.75 4.74 14.87
C LEU A 31 -12.84 5.19 13.71
N ASN A 32 -12.48 6.47 13.63
CA ASN A 32 -11.56 7.03 12.62
C ASN A 32 -10.12 7.20 13.14
N GLY A 33 -9.81 6.72 14.35
CA GLY A 33 -8.54 6.90 15.06
C GLY A 33 -7.28 6.24 14.47
N CYS A 34 -7.29 5.76 13.22
CA CYS A 34 -6.10 5.21 12.54
C CYS A 34 -5.85 5.75 11.12
N SER A 35 -6.46 6.88 10.73
CA SER A 35 -6.42 7.33 9.33
C SER A 35 -5.21 8.20 8.94
N GLY A 36 -4.49 8.84 9.88
CA GLY A 36 -3.43 9.79 9.50
C GLY A 36 -2.27 9.15 8.70
N LYS A 37 -1.73 8.02 9.19
CA LYS A 37 -0.66 7.29 8.50
C LYS A 37 -1.13 6.70 7.16
N ARG A 38 -2.36 6.19 7.12
CA ARG A 38 -2.96 5.63 5.90
C ARG A 38 -3.22 6.72 4.86
N LEU A 39 -3.73 7.88 5.28
CA LEU A 39 -3.93 9.04 4.43
C LEU A 39 -2.62 9.56 3.87
N ALA A 40 -1.59 9.73 4.71
CA ALA A 40 -0.26 10.14 4.25
C ALA A 40 0.34 9.11 3.27
N ALA A 41 0.19 7.81 3.55
CA ALA A 41 0.65 6.75 2.66
C ALA A 41 -0.12 6.69 1.34
N ASN A 42 -1.44 6.98 1.35
CA ASN A 42 -2.24 7.10 0.14
C ASN A 42 -1.78 8.29 -0.69
N VAL A 43 -1.66 9.48 -0.10
CA VAL A 43 -1.20 10.68 -0.82
C VAL A 43 0.18 10.47 -1.41
N LEU A 44 1.13 9.95 -0.64
CA LEU A 44 2.47 9.61 -1.15
C LEU A 44 2.39 8.54 -2.23
N GLY A 45 1.54 7.53 -2.05
CA GLY A 45 1.34 6.46 -3.02
C GLY A 45 0.79 6.99 -4.34
N ASP A 46 -0.25 7.82 -4.29
CA ASP A 46 -0.84 8.44 -5.47
C ASP A 46 0.17 9.36 -6.18
N LEU A 47 0.96 10.17 -5.46
CA LEU A 47 2.01 11.00 -6.05
C LEU A 47 3.10 10.16 -6.73
N LEU A 48 3.54 9.08 -6.09
CA LEU A 48 4.57 8.21 -6.65
C LEU A 48 4.06 7.39 -7.84
N THR A 49 2.77 7.06 -7.88
CA THR A 49 2.22 6.12 -8.89
C THR A 49 1.36 6.76 -9.96
N GLY A 50 0.92 8.01 -9.78
CA GLY A 50 0.06 8.74 -10.71
C GLY A 50 0.77 9.27 -11.95
N ASP A 51 2.03 9.70 -11.82
CA ASP A 51 2.79 10.34 -12.92
C ASP A 51 4.00 9.53 -13.37
N ALA A 52 4.44 8.54 -12.60
CA ALA A 52 5.74 7.92 -12.80
C ALA A 52 5.61 6.42 -13.10
N GLU A 53 6.01 6.04 -14.31
CA GLU A 53 6.75 4.81 -14.48
C GLU A 53 8.12 4.97 -13.78
N ILE A 54 8.15 5.01 -12.44
CA ILE A 54 9.34 5.36 -11.61
C ILE A 54 10.59 4.57 -12.03
N PHE A 55 10.41 3.38 -12.61
CA PHE A 55 11.49 2.49 -13.02
C PHE A 55 11.59 2.27 -14.53
N ALA A 56 10.67 2.78 -15.34
CA ALA A 56 10.68 2.60 -16.79
C ALA A 56 10.90 3.90 -17.57
N SER A 57 11.01 5.03 -16.87
CA SER A 57 11.38 6.32 -17.47
C SER A 57 12.87 6.48 -17.73
N ASP A 58 13.73 5.65 -17.11
CA ASP A 58 15.18 5.70 -17.30
C ASP A 58 15.62 4.71 -18.39
N ASP A 59 16.56 5.13 -19.24
CA ASP A 59 17.06 4.30 -20.36
C ASP A 59 18.28 3.43 -19.98
N ASP A 60 18.85 3.64 -18.79
CA ASP A 60 20.03 2.91 -18.31
C ASP A 60 19.63 1.70 -17.42
N PRO A 61 19.77 0.45 -17.92
CA PRO A 61 19.38 -0.74 -17.16
C PRO A 61 20.28 -0.98 -15.93
N GLU A 62 21.53 -0.52 -15.92
CA GLU A 62 22.40 -0.68 -14.76
C GLU A 62 21.98 0.27 -13.64
N PHE A 63 21.71 1.53 -13.98
CA PHE A 63 21.19 2.52 -13.04
C PHE A 63 19.85 2.08 -12.42
N ILE A 64 18.91 1.63 -13.25
CA ILE A 64 17.62 1.10 -12.77
C ILE A 64 17.82 -0.11 -11.86
N ARG A 65 18.72 -1.04 -12.21
CA ARG A 65 19.01 -2.23 -11.39
C ARG A 65 19.50 -1.86 -9.98
N GLU A 66 20.28 -0.78 -9.87
CA GLU A 66 20.79 -0.28 -8.58
C GLU A 66 19.74 0.48 -7.78
N ALA A 67 18.83 1.20 -8.43
CA ALA A 67 17.75 1.94 -7.78
C ALA A 67 16.59 1.06 -7.29
N LEU A 68 16.26 0.00 -8.03
CA LEU A 68 15.08 -0.86 -7.81
C LEU A 68 14.98 -1.42 -6.38
N PRO A 69 16.02 -1.97 -5.74
CA PRO A 69 15.92 -2.53 -4.40
C PRO A 69 15.40 -1.54 -3.36
N PHE A 70 15.88 -0.29 -3.41
CA PHE A 70 15.42 0.76 -2.50
C PHE A 70 13.98 1.16 -2.79
N GLY A 71 13.67 1.46 -4.06
CA GLY A 71 12.32 1.85 -4.47
C GLY A 71 11.27 0.80 -4.11
N LEU A 72 11.56 -0.48 -4.38
CA LEU A 72 10.67 -1.59 -4.05
C LEU A 72 10.44 -1.73 -2.54
N LYS A 73 11.46 -1.53 -1.71
CA LYS A 73 11.28 -1.59 -0.26
C LYS A 73 10.53 -0.40 0.30
N THR A 74 10.68 0.77 -0.29
CA THR A 74 9.87 1.95 0.03
C THR A 74 8.40 1.68 -0.28
N LEU A 75 8.07 1.11 -1.44
CA LEU A 75 6.70 0.71 -1.78
C LEU A 75 6.13 -0.32 -0.78
N GLU A 76 6.92 -1.32 -0.38
CA GLU A 76 6.50 -2.29 0.65
C GLU A 76 6.24 -1.64 2.02
N GLY A 77 7.05 -0.64 2.40
CA GLY A 77 6.84 0.15 3.62
C GLY A 77 5.53 0.93 3.57
N LEU A 78 5.23 1.60 2.45
CA LEU A 78 3.97 2.32 2.27
C LEU A 78 2.76 1.37 2.27
N LEU A 79 2.89 0.20 1.64
CA LEU A 79 1.86 -0.85 1.65
C LEU A 79 1.58 -1.42 3.05
N THR A 80 2.51 -1.29 4.00
CA THR A 80 2.25 -1.65 5.40
C THR A 80 1.21 -0.71 6.04
N SER A 81 1.19 0.56 5.62
CA SER A 81 0.23 1.57 6.09
C SER A 81 -1.04 1.64 5.22
N SER A 82 -0.93 1.31 3.93
CA SER A 82 -2.06 1.24 3.00
C SER A 82 -2.06 -0.06 2.20
N PRO A 83 -2.56 -1.16 2.78
CA PRO A 83 -2.41 -2.51 2.20
C PRO A 83 -3.18 -2.72 0.90
N ASN A 84 -4.22 -1.93 0.64
CA ASN A 84 -5.10 -2.12 -0.52
C ASN A 84 -4.94 -0.98 -1.55
N HIS A 85 -3.86 -0.20 -1.48
CA HIS A 85 -3.62 0.89 -2.41
C HIS A 85 -3.26 0.36 -3.80
N ARG A 86 -4.21 0.43 -4.75
CA ARG A 86 -4.07 -0.16 -6.09
C ARG A 86 -2.84 0.33 -6.84
N GLY A 87 -2.55 1.64 -6.80
CA GLY A 87 -1.35 2.20 -7.46
C GLY A 87 -0.06 1.60 -6.89
N LEU A 88 0.05 1.48 -5.56
CA LEU A 88 1.25 0.95 -4.91
C LEU A 88 1.43 -0.54 -5.20
N LEU A 89 0.33 -1.30 -5.21
CA LEU A 89 0.32 -2.71 -5.58
C LEU A 89 0.77 -2.92 -7.03
N LEU A 90 0.24 -2.11 -7.96
CA LEU A 90 0.62 -2.17 -9.37
C LEU A 90 2.09 -1.80 -9.57
N SER A 91 2.57 -0.72 -8.94
CA SER A 91 3.97 -0.30 -9.05
C SER A 91 4.93 -1.33 -8.43
N ALA A 92 4.57 -1.95 -7.31
CA ALA A 92 5.34 -3.04 -6.73
C ALA A 92 5.38 -4.26 -7.67
N ALA A 93 4.24 -4.64 -8.25
CA ALA A 93 4.17 -5.74 -9.23
C ALA A 93 5.07 -5.48 -10.45
N LYS A 94 4.98 -4.27 -11.06
CA LYS A 94 5.83 -3.86 -12.18
C LYS A 94 7.32 -3.90 -11.79
N GLY A 95 7.71 -3.19 -10.73
CA GLY A 95 9.12 -3.08 -10.36
C GLY A 95 9.76 -4.41 -9.94
N PHE A 96 9.04 -5.29 -9.21
CA PHE A 96 9.57 -6.63 -8.88
C PHE A 96 9.74 -7.49 -10.13
N THR A 97 8.89 -7.32 -11.14
CA THR A 97 9.01 -8.00 -12.44
C THR A 97 10.24 -7.49 -13.20
N THR A 98 10.40 -6.16 -13.31
CA THR A 98 11.58 -5.55 -13.94
C THR A 98 12.87 -5.97 -13.26
N TYR A 99 12.93 -5.93 -11.92
CA TYR A 99 14.13 -6.35 -11.19
C TYR A 99 14.46 -7.83 -11.37
N ALA A 100 13.44 -8.68 -11.40
CA ALA A 100 13.61 -10.11 -11.67
C ALA A 100 14.16 -10.35 -13.08
N TYR A 101 13.67 -9.60 -14.07
CA TYR A 101 14.14 -9.67 -15.46
C TYR A 101 15.62 -9.28 -15.59
N LEU A 102 16.03 -8.13 -15.04
CA LEU A 102 17.43 -7.69 -15.08
C LEU A 102 18.40 -8.69 -14.43
N LEU A 103 17.95 -9.33 -13.34
CA LEU A 103 18.74 -10.34 -12.63
C LEU A 103 18.74 -11.70 -13.36
N GLN A 104 17.71 -11.99 -14.15
CA GLN A 104 17.67 -13.15 -15.03
C GLN A 104 18.71 -13.02 -16.14
N GLU A 105 18.81 -11.86 -16.79
CA GLU A 105 19.86 -11.61 -17.79
C GLU A 105 21.26 -11.77 -17.20
N GLU A 106 21.48 -11.29 -15.96
CA GLU A 106 22.75 -11.52 -15.26
C GLU A 106 23.01 -13.02 -15.06
N ALA A 107 21.99 -13.79 -14.67
CA ALA A 107 22.13 -15.24 -14.50
C ALA A 107 22.50 -15.96 -15.80
N ASP A 108 21.91 -15.55 -16.92
CA ASP A 108 22.15 -16.15 -18.23
C ASP A 108 23.57 -15.83 -18.73
N ARG A 109 24.10 -14.62 -18.47
CA ARG A 109 25.52 -14.29 -18.72
C ARG A 109 26.49 -15.18 -17.93
N TRP A 110 26.15 -15.52 -16.68
CA TRP A 110 26.98 -16.39 -15.84
C TRP A 110 26.88 -17.87 -16.21
N GLU A 111 25.90 -18.30 -17.02
CA GLU A 111 25.63 -19.73 -17.23
C GLU A 111 26.81 -20.50 -17.84
N ALA A 112 27.52 -19.89 -18.80
CA ALA A 112 28.68 -20.51 -19.44
C ALA A 112 29.93 -20.51 -18.55
N GLN A 113 30.06 -19.54 -17.65
CA GLN A 113 31.26 -19.31 -16.84
C GLN A 113 31.18 -19.98 -15.47
N ASP A 114 30.02 -19.89 -14.82
CA ASP A 114 29.75 -20.42 -13.49
C ASP A 114 28.27 -20.80 -13.35
N ARG A 115 27.97 -22.06 -13.65
CA ARG A 115 26.62 -22.62 -13.50
C ARG A 115 26.11 -22.57 -12.05
N SER A 116 27.00 -22.57 -11.05
CA SER A 116 26.59 -22.53 -9.64
C SER A 116 26.05 -21.13 -9.30
N ARG A 117 26.75 -20.08 -9.72
CA ARG A 117 26.31 -18.69 -9.59
C ARG A 117 25.02 -18.42 -10.35
N ALA A 118 24.92 -18.89 -11.60
CA ALA A 118 23.69 -18.78 -12.39
C ALA A 118 22.48 -19.40 -11.66
N ARG A 119 22.64 -20.59 -11.06
CA ARG A 119 21.57 -21.24 -10.27
C ARG A 119 21.15 -20.44 -9.03
N LEU A 120 22.10 -19.82 -8.32
CA LEU A 120 21.80 -18.96 -7.17
C LEU A 120 20.98 -17.74 -7.58
N LEU A 121 21.38 -17.09 -8.68
CA LEU A 121 20.65 -15.95 -9.25
C LEU A 121 19.23 -16.36 -9.68
N ARG A 122 19.08 -17.46 -10.42
CA ARG A 122 17.75 -17.98 -10.83
C ARG A 122 16.83 -18.29 -9.64
N THR A 123 17.38 -18.79 -8.53
CA THR A 123 16.61 -19.00 -7.30
C THR A 123 16.10 -17.68 -6.71
N ARG A 124 16.91 -16.62 -6.77
CA ARG A 124 16.50 -15.27 -6.36
C ARG A 124 15.45 -14.69 -7.33
N VAL A 125 15.66 -14.79 -8.64
CA VAL A 125 14.72 -14.37 -9.68
C VAL A 125 13.34 -14.98 -9.46
N LYS A 126 13.26 -16.30 -9.24
CA LYS A 126 11.99 -16.99 -8.97
C LYS A 126 11.23 -16.39 -7.78
N ARG A 127 11.94 -16.06 -6.69
CA ARG A 127 11.31 -15.44 -5.51
C ARG A 127 10.77 -14.04 -5.80
N LEU A 128 11.48 -13.26 -6.62
CA LEU A 128 11.04 -11.92 -7.01
C LEU A 128 9.78 -11.97 -7.89
N TYR A 129 9.72 -12.88 -8.87
CA TYR A 129 8.50 -13.08 -9.68
C TYR A 129 7.30 -13.55 -8.85
N LEU A 130 7.51 -14.46 -7.90
CA LEU A 130 6.43 -14.90 -7.00
C LEU A 130 5.93 -13.76 -6.11
N ARG A 131 6.83 -12.88 -5.67
CA ARG A 131 6.47 -11.68 -4.91
C ARG A 131 5.69 -10.68 -5.77
N ALA A 132 6.13 -10.42 -7.01
CA ALA A 132 5.41 -9.59 -7.97
C ALA A 132 3.97 -10.10 -8.18
N ARG A 133 3.82 -11.41 -8.44
CA ARG A 133 2.52 -12.07 -8.57
C ARG A 133 1.62 -11.86 -7.35
N GLY A 134 2.19 -11.92 -6.15
CA GLY A 134 1.46 -11.66 -4.90
C GLY A 134 0.86 -10.25 -4.83
N TYR A 135 1.61 -9.23 -5.27
CA TYR A 135 1.06 -7.86 -5.36
C TYR A 135 0.03 -7.71 -6.48
N SER A 136 0.25 -8.36 -7.63
CA SER A 136 -0.71 -8.34 -8.74
C SER A 136 -2.07 -8.89 -8.30
N PHE A 137 -2.11 -10.06 -7.64
CA PHE A 137 -3.38 -10.64 -7.19
C PHE A 137 -4.09 -9.78 -6.15
N ARG A 138 -3.35 -9.23 -5.18
CA ARG A 138 -3.90 -8.27 -4.22
C ARG A 138 -4.49 -7.02 -4.88
N GLY A 139 -3.97 -6.61 -6.03
CA GLY A 139 -4.49 -5.46 -6.78
C GLY A 139 -5.78 -5.73 -7.55
N LEU A 140 -6.08 -7.01 -7.80
CA LEU A 140 -7.27 -7.47 -8.53
C LEU A 140 -8.45 -7.79 -7.61
N GLU A 141 -8.19 -8.07 -6.32
CA GLU A 141 -9.19 -8.13 -5.26
C GLU A 141 -9.91 -6.78 -5.07
#